data_AF-A0A7V8QSE3-F1
#
_entry.id   AF-A0A7V8QSE3-F1
#
_cell.length_a   1.000
_cell.length_b   1.000
_cell.length_c   1.000
_cell.angle_alpha   90.00
_cell.angle_beta   90.00
_cell.angle_gamma   90.00
#
_symmetry.space_group_name_H-M   'P 1'
#
loop_
_entity.id
_entity.type
_entity.pdbx_description
1 polymer ?
#
loop_
_entity_poly.entity_id
_entity_poly.type
_entity_poly.pdbx_seq_one_letter_code
_entity_poly.pdbx_strand_id
1 'polypeptide(L)'
;MKKVILTISIFALIFITSLVKNSTKKIEDEIFLVNENINSLKTELGDILLEYNYLSSPEKLLEHQSEYFENSLIQIDITKIKKITENNGQLIITDFTKKLENNE
;
A
#
# COMPACT_ATOMS: atom_id res chain seq x y z
N MET A 1 62.08 19.69 -1.71
CA MET A 1 61.19 18.70 -1.06
C MET A 1 59.77 19.23 -0.85
N LYS A 2 59.54 20.36 -0.16
CA LYS A 2 58.17 20.92 0.08
C LYS A 2 57.34 21.16 -1.19
N LYS A 3 57.93 21.69 -2.27
CA LYS A 3 57.23 21.93 -3.55
C LYS A 3 56.80 20.63 -4.26
N VAL A 4 57.61 19.57 -4.19
CA VAL A 4 57.31 18.26 -4.80
C VAL A 4 56.18 17.57 -4.04
N ILE A 5 56.20 17.62 -2.71
CA ILE A 5 55.11 17.12 -1.85
C ILE A 5 53.79 17.84 -2.17
N LEU A 6 53.83 19.15 -2.40
CA LEU A 6 52.65 19.94 -2.72
C LEU A 6 52.04 19.50 -4.06
N THR A 7 52.88 19.33 -5.09
CA THR A 7 52.42 18.88 -6.41
C THR A 7 51.81 17.48 -6.35
N ILE A 8 52.45 16.54 -5.66
CA ILE A 8 51.91 15.18 -5.46
C ILE A 8 50.57 15.22 -4.71
N SER A 9 50.45 16.05 -3.68
CA SER A 9 49.21 16.23 -2.93
C SER A 9 48.07 16.76 -3.82
N ILE A 10 48.36 17.72 -4.70
CA ILE A 10 47.38 18.25 -5.66
C ILE A 10 46.91 17.17 -6.63
N PHE A 11 47.84 16.37 -7.20
CA PHE A 11 47.47 15.27 -8.08
C PHE A 11 46.69 14.17 -7.37
N ALA A 12 47.08 13.80 -6.15
CA ALA A 12 46.34 12.84 -5.34
C ALA A 12 44.92 13.35 -5.05
N LEU A 13 44.76 14.64 -4.73
CA LEU A 13 43.45 15.24 -4.49
C LEU A 13 42.55 15.19 -5.74
N ILE A 14 43.08 15.52 -6.92
CA ILE A 14 42.35 15.41 -8.20
C ILE A 14 41.93 13.96 -8.46
N PHE A 15 42.83 13.00 -8.21
CA PHE A 15 42.54 11.59 -8.42
C PHE A 15 41.44 11.08 -7.47
N ILE A 16 41.56 11.36 -6.17
CA ILE A 16 40.57 10.95 -5.16
C ILE A 16 39.21 11.59 -5.44
N THR A 17 39.17 12.88 -5.77
CA THR A 17 37.91 13.57 -6.08
C THR A 17 37.25 13.02 -7.34
N SER A 18 38.02 12.62 -8.36
CA SER A 18 37.47 11.95 -9.55
C SER A 18 36.87 10.58 -9.22
N LEU A 19 37.53 9.77 -8.39
CA LEU A 19 37.01 8.47 -7.96
C LEU A 19 35.70 8.61 -7.17
N VAL A 20 35.66 9.56 -6.23
CA VAL A 20 34.45 9.86 -5.45
C VAL A 20 33.34 10.35 -6.37
N LYS A 21 33.61 11.31 -7.27
CA LYS A 21 32.62 11.85 -8.20
C LYS A 21 32.02 10.78 -9.12
N ASN A 22 32.86 9.87 -9.63
CA ASN A 22 32.40 8.76 -10.47
C ASN A 22 31.52 7.78 -9.68
N SER A 23 31.91 7.47 -8.45
CA SER A 23 31.14 6.58 -7.57
C SER A 23 29.81 7.19 -7.17
N THR A 24 29.80 8.48 -6.81
CA THR A 24 28.58 9.25 -6.51
C THR A 24 27.64 9.26 -7.71
N LYS A 25 28.16 9.51 -8.92
CA LYS A 25 27.33 9.51 -10.14
C LYS A 25 26.64 8.17 -10.38
N LYS A 26 27.35 7.06 -10.16
CA LYS A 26 26.77 5.73 -10.28
C LYS A 26 25.62 5.50 -9.29
N ILE A 27 25.79 5.94 -8.04
CA ILE A 27 24.76 5.82 -7.01
C ILE A 27 23.54 6.70 -7.36
N GLU A 28 23.76 7.93 -7.85
CA GLU A 28 22.67 8.81 -8.30
C GLU A 28 21.85 8.16 -9.43
N ASP A 29 22.52 7.53 -10.39
CA ASP A 29 21.86 6.87 -11.51
C ASP A 29 21.07 5.63 -11.03
N GLU A 30 21.61 4.85 -10.08
CA GLU A 30 20.89 3.73 -9.45
C GLU A 30 19.65 4.21 -8.67
N ILE A 31 19.78 5.30 -7.89
CA ILE A 31 18.66 5.91 -7.17
C ILE A 31 17.57 6.36 -8.17
N PHE A 32 17.97 6.99 -9.28
CA PHE A 32 17.03 7.44 -10.30
C PHE A 32 16.26 6.27 -10.91
N LEU A 33 16.95 5.19 -11.29
CA LEU A 33 16.30 3.99 -11.84
C LEU A 33 15.34 3.35 -10.85
N VAL A 34 15.74 3.20 -9.58
CA VAL A 34 14.88 2.64 -8.54
C VAL A 34 13.65 3.52 -8.31
N ASN A 35 13.82 4.84 -8.27
CA ASN A 35 12.71 5.77 -8.07
C ASN A 35 11.70 5.72 -9.23
N GLU A 36 12.18 5.65 -10.48
CA GLU A 36 11.30 5.51 -11.65
C GLU A 36 10.54 4.18 -11.64
N ASN A 37 11.21 3.08 -11.26
CA ASN A 37 10.54 1.79 -11.11
C ASN A 37 9.45 1.83 -10.04
N ILE A 38 9.72 2.46 -8.88
CA ILE A 38 8.72 2.64 -7.81
C ILE A 38 7.55 3.49 -8.29
N ASN A 39 7.81 4.57 -9.03
CA ASN A 39 6.76 5.42 -9.59
C ASN A 39 5.87 4.64 -10.58
N SER A 40 6.47 3.85 -11.48
CA SER A 40 5.73 2.99 -12.40
C SER A 40 4.83 2.00 -11.64
N LEU A 41 5.38 1.31 -10.64
CA LEU A 41 4.64 0.32 -9.87
C LEU A 41 3.53 0.94 -9.03
N LYS A 42 3.73 2.17 -8.53
CA LYS A 42 2.72 2.93 -7.80
C LYS A 42 1.53 3.29 -8.70
N THR A 43 1.79 3.65 -9.96
CA THR A 43 0.73 3.93 -10.92
C THR A 43 -0.09 2.68 -11.20
N GLU A 44 0.57 1.56 -11.50
CA GLU A 44 -0.09 0.27 -11.74
C GLU A 44 -0.92 -0.19 -10.53
N LEU A 45 -0.38 -0.06 -9.32
CA LEU A 45 -1.12 -0.34 -8.09
C LEU A 45 -2.37 0.55 -7.96
N GLY A 46 -2.27 1.83 -8.34
CA GLY A 46 -3.38 2.77 -8.33
C GLY A 46 -4.51 2.32 -9.26
N ASP A 47 -4.17 1.89 -10.47
CA ASP A 47 -5.13 1.39 -11.46
C ASP A 47 -5.81 0.10 -10.98
N ILE A 48 -5.02 -0.86 -10.47
CA ILE A 48 -5.54 -2.11 -9.90
C ILE A 48 -6.44 -1.84 -8.69
N LEU A 49 -6.05 -0.91 -7.81
CA LEU A 49 -6.85 -0.55 -6.64
C LEU A 49 -8.17 0.10 -7.05
N LEU A 50 -8.16 0.93 -8.09
CA LEU A 50 -9.37 1.53 -8.64
C LEU A 50 -10.31 0.45 -9.20
N GLU A 51 -9.78 -0.48 -9.99
CA GLU A 51 -10.53 -1.61 -10.53
C GLU A 51 -11.09 -2.49 -9.40
N TYR A 52 -10.27 -2.83 -8.41
CA TYR A 52 -10.69 -3.57 -7.22
C TYR A 52 -11.86 -2.88 -6.52
N ASN A 53 -11.72 -1.59 -6.19
CA ASN A 53 -12.76 -0.84 -5.48
C ASN A 53 -14.06 -0.76 -6.30
N TYR A 54 -13.95 -0.65 -7.62
CA TYR A 54 -15.10 -0.63 -8.52
C TYR A 54 -15.82 -1.98 -8.54
N LEU A 55 -15.08 -3.07 -8.78
CA LEU A 55 -15.64 -4.43 -8.87
C LEU A 55 -16.15 -4.95 -7.52
N SER A 56 -15.53 -4.51 -6.42
CA SER A 56 -15.96 -4.84 -5.06
C SER A 56 -17.03 -3.89 -4.51
N SER A 57 -17.51 -2.93 -5.30
CA SER A 57 -18.58 -2.04 -4.86
C SER A 57 -19.88 -2.82 -4.67
N PRO A 58 -20.74 -2.47 -3.71
CA PRO A 58 -21.99 -3.20 -3.47
C PRO A 58 -22.88 -3.31 -4.71
N GLU A 59 -22.93 -2.27 -5.54
CA GLU A 59 -23.68 -2.26 -6.79
C GLU A 59 -23.13 -3.27 -7.79
N LYS A 60 -21.82 -3.27 -8.03
CA LYS A 60 -21.19 -4.24 -8.94
C LYS A 60 -21.23 -5.66 -8.43
N LEU A 61 -21.09 -5.86 -7.13
CA LEU A 61 -21.23 -7.19 -6.53
C LEU A 61 -22.66 -7.74 -6.70
N LEU A 62 -23.70 -6.90 -6.62
CA LEU A 62 -25.07 -7.33 -6.88
C LEU A 62 -25.31 -7.63 -8.38
N GLU A 63 -24.72 -6.83 -9.27
CA GLU A 63 -24.76 -7.08 -10.71
C GLU A 63 -24.11 -8.43 -11.06
N HIS A 64 -22.87 -8.67 -10.61
CA HIS A 64 -22.19 -9.95 -10.78
C HIS A 64 -22.93 -11.10 -10.08
N GLN A 65 -23.58 -10.84 -8.95
CA GLN A 65 -24.40 -11.84 -8.28
C GLN A 65 -25.58 -12.28 -9.16
N SER A 66 -26.26 -11.35 -9.82
CA SER A 66 -27.35 -11.66 -10.75
C SER A 66 -26.88 -12.40 -12.00
N GLU A 67 -25.65 -12.13 -12.47
CA GLU A 67 -25.10 -12.74 -13.69
C GLU A 67 -24.52 -14.14 -13.47
N TYR A 68 -23.87 -14.38 -12.32
CA TYR A 68 -23.05 -15.57 -12.10
C TYR A 68 -23.60 -16.55 -11.03
N PHE A 69 -24.60 -16.17 -10.22
CA PHE A 69 -25.16 -17.06 -9.19
C PHE A 69 -26.64 -17.38 -9.47
N GLU A 70 -26.95 -18.67 -9.63
CA GLU A 70 -28.30 -19.16 -10.00
C GLU A 70 -29.38 -18.93 -8.92
N ASN A 71 -28.99 -18.75 -7.66
CA ASN A 71 -29.94 -18.55 -6.56
C ASN A 71 -29.86 -17.09 -6.08
N SER A 72 -30.98 -16.37 -6.16
CA SER A 72 -31.10 -14.99 -5.72
C SER A 72 -30.77 -14.87 -4.23
N LEU A 73 -29.62 -14.27 -3.91
CA LEU A 73 -29.31 -13.91 -2.52
C LEU A 73 -30.33 -12.87 -2.06
N ILE A 74 -30.86 -13.06 -0.86
CA ILE A 74 -31.82 -12.12 -0.25
C ILE A 74 -31.01 -11.01 0.41
N GLN A 75 -31.29 -9.76 0.06
CA GLN A 75 -30.72 -8.62 0.77
C GLN A 75 -31.26 -8.60 2.21
N ILE A 76 -30.37 -8.79 3.19
CA ILE A 76 -30.73 -8.75 4.61
C ILE A 76 -30.21 -7.44 5.18
N ASP A 77 -31.12 -6.64 5.76
CA ASP A 77 -30.76 -5.44 6.52
C ASP A 77 -29.79 -5.81 7.66
N ILE A 78 -28.69 -5.08 7.81
CA ILE A 78 -27.67 -5.33 8.82
C ILE A 78 -28.24 -5.35 10.25
N THR A 79 -29.34 -4.63 10.50
CA THR A 79 -30.05 -4.63 11.78
C THR A 79 -30.72 -5.97 12.10
N LYS A 80 -30.97 -6.82 11.09
CA LYS A 80 -31.51 -8.17 11.25
C LYS A 80 -30.42 -9.19 11.61
N ILE A 81 -29.15 -8.83 11.51
CA ILE A 81 -28.03 -9.70 11.86
C ILE A 81 -27.81 -9.66 13.38
N LYS A 82 -27.69 -10.84 13.99
CA LYS A 82 -27.41 -11.00 15.42
C LYS A 82 -26.03 -11.61 15.63
N LYS A 83 -25.33 -11.16 16.67
CA LYS A 83 -24.09 -11.74 17.17
C LYS A 83 -24.41 -12.77 18.23
N ILE A 84 -23.77 -13.94 18.14
CA ILE A 84 -23.81 -14.97 19.19
C ILE A 84 -22.44 -15.00 19.86
N THR A 85 -22.43 -14.96 21.19
CA THR A 85 -21.20 -15.00 21.99
C THR A 85 -21.35 -16.07 23.07
N GLU A 86 -20.36 -16.93 23.25
CA GLU A 86 -20.37 -17.92 24.33
C GLU A 86 -19.66 -17.35 25.56
N ASN A 87 -20.31 -17.43 26.72
CA ASN A 87 -19.72 -17.08 28.01
C ASN A 87 -20.06 -18.16 29.03
N ASN A 88 -19.04 -18.83 29.57
CA ASN A 88 -19.16 -19.91 30.56
C ASN A 88 -20.21 -20.98 30.18
N GLY A 89 -20.24 -21.39 28.92
CA GLY A 89 -21.18 -22.38 28.39
C GLY A 89 -22.60 -21.86 28.11
N GLN A 90 -22.88 -20.57 28.33
CA GLN A 90 -24.12 -19.93 27.90
C GLN A 90 -23.93 -19.16 26.59
N LEU A 91 -24.86 -19.34 25.66
CA LEU A 91 -24.92 -18.58 24.40
C LEU A 91 -25.72 -17.30 24.61
N ILE A 92 -25.07 -16.15 24.44
CA ILE A 92 -25.67 -14.82 24.51
C ILE A 92 -25.86 -14.30 23.10
N ILE A 93 -27.10 -13.96 22.74
CA ILE A 93 -27.45 -13.42 21.43
C ILE A 93 -27.71 -11.91 21.59
N THR A 94 -26.98 -11.08 20.84
CA THR A 94 -27.13 -9.62 20.82
C THR A 94 -27.26 -9.10 19.40
N ASP A 95 -27.81 -7.90 19.21
CA ASP A 95 -27.88 -7.28 17.89
C ASP A 95 -26.48 -6.87 17.41
N PHE A 96 -26.21 -7.06 16.12
CA PHE A 96 -24.89 -6.78 15.54
C PHE A 96 -24.55 -5.28 15.56
N THR A 97 -25.52 -4.44 15.21
CA THR A 97 -25.42 -2.98 15.32
C THR A 97 -25.97 -2.53 16.67
N LYS A 98 -25.08 -2.30 17.64
CA LYS A 98 -25.48 -1.71 18.92
C LYS A 98 -25.96 -0.28 18.66
N LYS A 99 -27.26 -0.03 18.83
CA LYS A 99 -27.79 1.34 18.84
C LYS A 99 -27.03 2.08 19.96
N LEU A 100 -26.26 3.11 19.61
CA LEU A 100 -25.71 4.04 20.59
C LEU A 100 -26.94 4.73 21.21
N GLU A 101 -27.38 4.24 22.35
CA GLU A 101 -28.26 5.02 23.22
C GLU A 101 -27.42 6.19 23.71
N ASN A 102 -27.52 7.31 22.98
CA ASN A 102 -27.17 8.62 23.47
C ASN A 102 -28.10 8.88 24.67
N ASN A 103 -27.60 8.59 25.86
CA ASN A 103 -28.22 9.05 27.09
C ASN A 103 -27.89 10.54 27.23
N GLU A 104 -28.93 11.38 27.08
CA GLU A 104 -28.95 12.77 27.53
C GLU A 104 -28.70 12.87 29.05
#